data_AF-A0A1Q8SNB5-F1
#
_entry.id   AF-A0A1Q8SNB5-F1
#
_cell.length_a   1.000
_cell.length_b   1.000
_cell.length_c   1.000
_cell.angle_alpha   90.00
_cell.angle_beta   90.00
_cell.angle_gamma   90.00
#
_symmetry.space_group_name_H-M   'P 1'
#
loop_
_entity.id
_entity.type
_entity.pdbx_description
1 polymer ?
#
loop_
_entity_poly.entity_id
_entity_poly.type
_entity_poly.pdbx_seq_one_letter_code
_entity_poly.pdbx_strand_id
1 'polypeptide(L)'
;MMALFSATETSVMSVLRGFLWLLAFLLLGQTLVRLFHIPMPSGVIGMLLLTLWFSFRGRMNRDVVQISQPLIAMLALLIMPGVVEIFFVADQFADQWTAILTALIVGTLLSVLSSLLLMRRYLAHDDLSHNDLPRNDTPRNDDPSSPVGTVDHE
;
A
#
# COMPACT_ATOMS: atom_id res chain seq x y z
N MET A 1 -8.87 40.65 -13.97
CA MET A 1 -10.05 39.78 -14.16
C MET A 1 -9.92 38.88 -15.39
N MET A 2 -9.70 39.43 -16.60
CA MET A 2 -9.68 38.65 -17.86
C MET A 2 -8.52 37.64 -18.01
N ALA A 3 -7.34 37.94 -17.45
CA ALA A 3 -6.18 37.04 -17.46
C ALA A 3 -6.34 35.82 -16.52
N LEU A 4 -7.09 35.96 -15.42
CA LEU A 4 -7.40 34.86 -14.49
C LEU A 4 -8.35 33.84 -15.15
N PHE A 5 -9.34 34.31 -15.91
CA PHE A 5 -10.29 33.44 -16.62
C PHE A 5 -9.61 32.59 -17.70
N SER A 6 -8.70 33.18 -18.48
CA SER A 6 -7.92 32.47 -19.51
C SER A 6 -6.95 31.42 -18.92
N ALA A 7 -6.33 31.71 -17.77
CA ALA A 7 -5.48 30.75 -17.05
C ALA A 7 -6.29 29.58 -16.46
N THR A 8 -7.53 29.84 -16.03
CA THR A 8 -8.46 28.78 -15.61
C THR A 8 -8.90 27.92 -16.79
N GLU A 9 -9.32 28.51 -17.92
CA GLU A 9 -9.73 27.75 -19.11
C GLU A 9 -8.62 26.82 -19.64
N THR A 10 -7.39 27.32 -19.74
CA THR A 10 -6.25 26.52 -20.19
C THR A 10 -5.92 25.37 -19.25
N SER A 11 -6.05 25.56 -17.93
CA SER A 11 -5.89 24.49 -16.95
C SER A 11 -6.99 23.45 -17.07
N VAL A 12 -8.24 23.89 -17.23
CA VAL A 12 -9.41 22.99 -17.35
C VAL A 12 -9.33 22.15 -18.63
N MET A 13 -8.86 22.71 -19.75
CA MET A 13 -8.65 21.97 -20.99
C MET A 13 -7.56 20.89 -20.84
N SER A 14 -6.47 21.16 -20.12
CA SER A 14 -5.42 20.18 -19.81
C SER A 14 -5.94 19.04 -18.93
N VAL A 15 -6.69 19.39 -17.88
CA VAL A 15 -7.34 18.44 -16.96
C VAL A 15 -8.32 17.55 -17.72
N LEU A 16 -9.25 18.12 -18.50
CA LEU A 16 -10.19 17.30 -19.30
C LEU A 16 -9.46 16.32 -20.22
N ARG A 17 -8.37 16.74 -20.86
CA ARG A 17 -7.60 15.89 -21.78
C ARG A 17 -6.89 14.74 -21.04
N GLY A 18 -6.36 14.99 -19.84
CA GLY A 18 -5.83 13.95 -18.96
C GLY A 18 -6.90 12.95 -18.54
N PHE A 19 -8.07 13.43 -18.12
CA PHE A 19 -9.19 12.60 -17.68
C PHE A 19 -9.71 11.72 -18.81
N LEU A 20 -9.85 12.28 -20.01
CA LEU A 20 -10.26 11.53 -21.20
C LEU A 20 -9.28 10.39 -21.51
N TRP A 21 -7.98 10.64 -21.31
CA TRP A 21 -6.94 9.64 -21.49
C TRP A 21 -7.02 8.52 -20.45
N LEU A 22 -7.21 8.87 -19.17
CA LEU A 22 -7.43 7.91 -18.09
C LEU A 22 -8.71 7.09 -18.33
N LEU A 23 -9.80 7.73 -18.74
CA LEU A 23 -11.08 7.07 -18.99
C LEU A 23 -11.03 6.18 -20.23
N ALA A 24 -10.33 6.60 -21.30
CA ALA A 24 -10.09 5.76 -22.47
C ALA A 24 -9.28 4.51 -22.12
N PHE A 25 -8.24 4.64 -21.29
CA PHE A 25 -7.46 3.50 -20.80
C PHE A 25 -8.27 2.60 -19.86
N LEU A 26 -9.13 3.19 -19.02
CA LEU A 26 -10.05 2.45 -18.16
C LEU A 26 -11.04 1.62 -19.00
N LEU A 27 -11.61 2.21 -20.05
CA LEU A 27 -12.51 1.52 -21.00
C LEU A 27 -11.80 0.42 -21.78
N LEU A 28 -10.55 0.67 -22.21
CA LEU A 28 -9.73 -0.35 -22.86
C LEU A 28 -9.47 -1.53 -21.91
N GLY A 29 -9.05 -1.24 -20.67
CA GLY A 29 -8.83 -2.26 -19.64
C GLY A 29 -10.09 -3.08 -19.37
N GLN A 30 -11.26 -2.43 -19.26
CA GLN A 30 -12.54 -3.11 -19.10
C GLN A 30 -12.90 -3.99 -20.30
N THR A 31 -12.62 -3.54 -21.52
CA THR A 31 -12.87 -4.34 -22.74
C THR A 31 -11.97 -5.58 -22.77
N LEU A 32 -10.70 -5.44 -22.39
CA LEU A 32 -9.76 -6.57 -22.29
C LEU A 32 -10.15 -7.55 -21.19
N VAL A 33 -10.54 -7.07 -20.00
CA VAL A 33 -11.00 -7.92 -18.89
C VAL A 33 -12.23 -8.74 -19.29
N ARG A 34 -13.18 -8.09 -19.98
CA ARG A 34 -14.39 -8.77 -20.47
C ARG A 34 -14.07 -9.83 -21.53
N LEU A 35 -13.04 -9.60 -22.35
CA LEU A 35 -12.59 -10.55 -23.35
C LEU A 35 -11.77 -11.72 -22.76
N PHE A 36 -10.97 -11.46 -21.71
CA PHE A 36 -10.18 -12.46 -21.00
C PHE A 36 -10.95 -13.20 -19.89
N HIS A 37 -12.17 -12.77 -19.55
CA HIS A 37 -13.06 -13.39 -18.56
C HIS A 37 -12.46 -13.51 -17.15
N ILE A 38 -11.55 -12.60 -16.79
CA ILE A 38 -10.86 -12.60 -15.50
C ILE A 38 -11.67 -11.74 -14.51
N PRO A 39 -12.02 -12.25 -13.31
CA PRO A 39 -12.67 -11.46 -12.25
C PRO A 39 -11.63 -10.58 -11.54
N MET A 40 -11.12 -9.56 -12.23
CA MET A 40 -10.13 -8.62 -11.69
C MET A 40 -10.61 -7.18 -11.85
N PRO A 41 -10.40 -6.33 -10.84
CA PRO A 41 -10.90 -4.97 -10.84
C PRO A 41 -10.37 -4.18 -12.04
N SER A 42 -11.27 -3.73 -12.90
CA SER A 42 -10.95 -3.12 -14.20
C SER A 42 -10.03 -1.89 -14.08
N GLY A 43 -10.10 -1.19 -12.94
CA GLY A 43 -9.20 -0.08 -12.60
C GLY A 43 -7.72 -0.47 -12.53
N VAL A 44 -7.41 -1.65 -11.98
CA VAL A 44 -6.03 -2.14 -11.85
C VAL A 44 -5.49 -2.55 -13.21
N ILE A 45 -6.30 -3.22 -14.04
CA ILE A 45 -5.91 -3.54 -15.42
C ILE A 45 -5.66 -2.27 -16.24
N GLY A 46 -6.52 -1.25 -16.11
CA GLY A 46 -6.33 0.04 -16.78
C GLY A 46 -5.00 0.69 -16.40
N MET A 47 -4.62 0.64 -15.11
CA MET A 47 -3.34 1.16 -14.62
C MET A 47 -2.15 0.33 -15.12
N LEU A 48 -2.28 -1.00 -15.18
CA LEU A 48 -1.25 -1.90 -15.72
C LEU A 48 -1.05 -1.66 -17.23
N LEU A 49 -2.14 -1.50 -17.99
CA LEU A 49 -2.12 -1.16 -19.41
C LEU A 49 -1.46 0.20 -19.64
N LEU A 50 -1.82 1.20 -18.83
CA LEU A 50 -1.24 2.55 -18.92
C LEU A 50 0.27 2.49 -18.69
N THR A 51 0.71 1.78 -17.64
CA THR A 51 2.13 1.57 -17.35
C THR A 51 2.84 0.84 -18.49
N LEU A 52 2.23 -0.21 -19.05
CA LEU A 52 2.83 -0.98 -20.15
C LEU A 52 2.93 -0.13 -21.43
N TRP A 53 1.87 0.61 -21.75
CA TRP A 53 1.83 1.53 -22.88
C TRP A 53 2.86 2.64 -22.74
N PHE A 54 3.00 3.20 -21.54
CA PHE A 54 3.94 4.26 -21.25
C PHE A 54 5.38 3.77 -21.24
N SER A 55 5.61 2.55 -20.75
CA SER A 55 6.89 1.85 -20.85
C SER A 55 7.30 1.66 -22.32
N PHE A 56 6.35 1.34 -23.20
CA PHE A 56 6.61 1.23 -24.64
C PHE A 56 6.76 2.59 -25.36
N ARG A 57 6.07 3.64 -24.90
CA ARG A 57 6.01 4.95 -25.59
C ARG A 57 7.07 5.96 -25.09
N GLY A 58 7.61 5.79 -23.89
CA GLY A 58 8.74 6.57 -23.34
C GLY A 58 8.51 8.07 -23.14
N ARG A 59 7.27 8.58 -23.22
CA ARG A 59 6.95 10.01 -23.14
C ARG A 59 5.98 10.32 -22.03
N MET A 60 6.49 10.97 -20.99
CA MET A 60 5.73 11.36 -19.81
C MET A 60 4.79 12.52 -20.11
N ASN A 61 3.53 12.21 -20.43
CA ASN A 61 2.52 13.23 -20.68
C ASN A 61 2.18 13.94 -19.36
N ARG A 62 2.71 15.15 -19.18
CA ARG A 62 2.54 15.98 -17.97
C ARG A 62 1.07 16.19 -17.59
N ASP A 63 0.16 16.10 -18.57
CA ASP A 63 -1.29 16.17 -18.38
C ASP A 63 -1.84 15.08 -17.44
N VAL A 64 -1.23 13.88 -17.41
CA VAL A 64 -1.66 12.77 -16.55
C VAL A 64 -1.25 13.01 -15.09
N VAL A 65 -0.07 13.60 -14.87
CA VAL A 65 0.40 13.94 -13.51
C VAL A 65 -0.46 15.05 -12.91
N GLN A 66 -0.91 15.99 -13.74
CA GLN A 66 -1.72 17.13 -13.30
C GLN A 66 -3.13 16.73 -12.87
N ILE A 67 -3.66 15.63 -13.40
CA ILE A 67 -4.99 15.13 -13.02
C ILE A 67 -4.99 14.12 -11.86
N SER A 68 -3.84 13.51 -11.56
CA SER A 68 -3.72 12.63 -10.40
C SER A 68 -4.01 13.37 -9.09
N GLN A 69 -3.64 14.65 -8.95
CA GLN A 69 -3.90 15.43 -7.73
C GLN A 69 -5.39 15.54 -7.36
N PRO A 70 -6.28 15.99 -8.26
CA PRO A 70 -7.72 16.01 -7.96
C PRO A 70 -8.33 14.61 -7.86
N LEU A 71 -7.82 13.60 -8.59
CA LEU A 71 -8.28 12.22 -8.45
C LEU A 71 -7.94 11.60 -7.08
N ILE A 72 -6.79 11.94 -6.50
CA ILE A 72 -6.42 11.53 -5.14
C ILE A 72 -7.34 12.19 -4.11
N ALA A 73 -7.71 13.46 -4.33
CA ALA A 73 -8.71 14.13 -3.48
C ALA A 73 -10.10 13.49 -3.61
N MET A 74 -10.43 12.96 -4.79
CA MET A 74 -11.66 12.23 -5.07
C MET A 74 -11.47 10.70 -4.98
N LEU A 75 -10.42 10.22 -4.32
CA LEU A 75 -10.15 8.78 -4.22
C LEU A 75 -11.32 8.06 -3.54
N ALA A 76 -11.99 8.70 -2.58
CA ALA A 76 -13.22 8.19 -1.99
C ALA A 76 -14.34 7.95 -3.03
N LEU A 77 -14.45 8.82 -4.04
CA LEU A 77 -15.38 8.68 -5.16
C LEU A 77 -14.92 7.58 -6.14
N LEU A 78 -13.60 7.29 -6.19
CA LEU A 78 -12.98 6.21 -6.96
C LEU A 78 -13.03 4.84 -6.25
N ILE A 79 -13.13 4.83 -4.93
CA ILE A 79 -13.36 3.60 -4.15
C ILE A 79 -14.76 3.07 -4.44
N MET A 80 -15.76 3.96 -4.60
CA MET A 80 -17.14 3.58 -4.88
C MET A 80 -17.31 2.67 -6.12
N PRO A 81 -16.76 2.99 -7.31
CA PRO A 81 -16.85 2.10 -8.46
C PRO A 81 -16.12 0.76 -8.24
N GLY A 82 -15.03 0.73 -7.47
CA GLY A 82 -14.36 -0.53 -7.10
C GLY A 82 -15.20 -1.39 -6.14
N VAL A 83 -15.89 -0.75 -5.19
CA VAL A 83 -16.78 -1.43 -4.24
C VAL A 83 -18.00 -2.01 -4.97
N VAL A 84 -18.65 -1.23 -5.85
CA VAL A 84 -19.82 -1.67 -6.63
C VAL A 84 -19.46 -2.85 -7.56
N GLU A 85 -18.23 -2.89 -8.09
CA GLU A 85 -17.76 -4.01 -8.89
C GLU A 85 -17.69 -5.32 -8.07
N ILE A 86 -17.15 -5.27 -6.86
CA ILE A 86 -17.13 -6.42 -5.94
C ILE A 86 -18.55 -6.87 -5.60
N PHE A 87 -19.49 -5.94 -5.40
CA PHE A 87 -20.87 -6.28 -5.06
C PHE A 87 -21.56 -7.09 -6.16
N PHE A 88 -21.29 -6.83 -7.44
CA PHE A 88 -21.86 -7.62 -8.54
C PHE A 88 -21.32 -9.06 -8.60
N VAL A 89 -20.04 -9.25 -8.27
CA VAL A 89 -19.45 -10.59 -8.14
C VAL A 89 -19.98 -11.28 -6.87
N ALA A 90 -20.08 -10.54 -5.76
CA ALA A 90 -20.53 -11.03 -4.47
C ALA A 90 -22.04 -11.34 -4.43
N ASP A 91 -22.87 -10.64 -5.20
CA ASP A 91 -24.32 -10.89 -5.32
C ASP A 91 -24.59 -12.31 -5.83
N GLN A 92 -23.75 -12.79 -6.76
CA GLN A 92 -23.78 -14.18 -7.23
C GLN A 92 -23.48 -15.20 -6.11
N PHE A 93 -22.82 -14.77 -5.04
CA PHE A 93 -22.52 -15.56 -3.85
C PHE A 93 -23.36 -15.16 -2.62
N ALA A 94 -24.37 -14.29 -2.78
CA ALA A 94 -25.18 -13.78 -1.67
C ALA A 94 -25.91 -14.91 -0.93
N ASP A 95 -26.25 -16.01 -1.63
CA ASP A 95 -26.88 -17.20 -1.03
C ASP A 95 -25.94 -17.96 -0.08
N GLN A 96 -24.61 -17.75 -0.19
CA GLN A 96 -23.56 -18.43 0.56
C GLN A 96 -22.72 -17.47 1.42
N TRP A 97 -23.29 -16.35 1.85
CA TRP A 97 -22.60 -15.34 2.67
C TRP A 97 -21.98 -15.93 3.94
N THR A 98 -22.59 -16.98 4.51
CA THR A 98 -22.06 -17.71 5.67
C THR A 98 -20.76 -18.44 5.33
N ALA A 99 -20.68 -19.08 4.16
CA ALA A 99 -19.47 -19.76 3.70
C ALA A 99 -18.32 -18.77 3.47
N ILE A 100 -18.61 -17.59 2.91
CA ILE A 100 -17.62 -16.51 2.74
C ILE A 100 -17.12 -16.03 4.10
N LEU A 101 -18.02 -15.74 5.04
CA LEU A 101 -17.65 -15.27 6.37
C LEU A 101 -16.79 -16.31 7.10
N THR A 102 -17.19 -17.59 7.04
CA THR A 102 -16.42 -18.69 7.62
C THR A 102 -15.06 -18.84 6.95
N ALA A 103 -14.98 -18.80 5.62
CA ALA A 103 -13.71 -18.85 4.90
C ALA A 103 -12.79 -17.67 5.27
N LEU A 104 -13.35 -16.47 5.44
CA LEU A 104 -12.60 -15.28 5.83
C LEU A 104 -12.05 -15.39 7.26
N ILE A 105 -12.89 -15.82 8.20
CA ILE A 105 -12.51 -16.03 9.60
C ILE A 105 -11.45 -17.13 9.68
N VAL A 106 -11.73 -18.31 9.13
CA VAL A 106 -10.81 -19.45 9.15
C VAL A 106 -9.50 -19.14 8.44
N GLY A 107 -9.55 -18.48 7.28
CA GLY A 107 -8.36 -18.07 6.54
C GLY A 107 -7.50 -17.06 7.30
N THR A 108 -8.13 -16.08 7.96
CA THR A 108 -7.42 -15.10 8.80
C THR A 108 -6.78 -15.77 10.01
N LEU A 109 -7.53 -16.64 10.72
CA LEU A 109 -7.00 -17.44 11.83
C LEU A 109 -5.84 -18.33 11.38
N LEU A 110 -5.95 -19.00 10.24
CA LEU A 110 -4.86 -19.81 9.68
C LEU A 110 -3.64 -18.96 9.33
N SER A 111 -3.84 -17.77 8.75
CA SER A 111 -2.74 -16.86 8.41
C SER A 111 -1.99 -16.38 9.66
N VAL A 112 -2.72 -15.97 10.70
CA VAL A 112 -2.13 -15.55 11.98
C VAL A 112 -1.44 -16.73 12.67
N LEU A 113 -2.10 -17.89 12.72
CA LEU A 113 -1.54 -19.09 13.33
C LEU A 113 -0.27 -19.54 12.61
N SER A 114 -0.28 -19.51 11.28
CA SER A 114 0.90 -19.79 10.45
C SER A 114 2.04 -18.83 10.82
N SER A 115 1.80 -17.52 10.79
CA SER A 115 2.80 -16.51 11.17
C SER A 115 3.36 -16.72 12.58
N LEU A 116 2.51 -17.06 13.55
CA LEU A 116 2.92 -17.35 14.93
C LEU A 116 3.74 -18.64 15.03
N LEU A 117 3.36 -19.68 14.29
CA LEU A 117 4.05 -20.97 14.28
C LEU A 117 5.43 -20.85 13.64
N LEU A 118 5.54 -20.06 12.57
CA LEU A 118 6.80 -19.65 11.95
C LEU A 118 7.68 -18.91 12.97
N MET A 119 7.15 -17.86 13.61
CA MET A 119 7.91 -17.11 14.63
C MET A 119 8.39 -18.01 15.78
N ARG A 120 7.52 -18.88 16.30
CA ARG A 120 7.88 -19.85 17.34
C ARG A 120 8.94 -20.84 16.87
N ARG A 121 8.88 -21.29 15.61
CA ARG A 121 9.85 -22.24 15.05
C ARG A 121 11.25 -21.65 14.92
N TYR A 122 11.35 -20.35 14.63
CA TYR A 122 12.62 -19.64 14.51
C TYR A 122 13.19 -19.20 15.88
N LEU A 123 12.37 -18.68 16.79
CA LEU A 123 12.83 -18.30 18.15
C LEU A 123 13.24 -19.51 19.00
N ALA A 124 12.60 -20.68 18.82
CA ALA A 124 12.95 -21.90 19.55
C ALA A 124 14.33 -22.48 19.18
N HIS A 125 15.08 -21.88 18.25
CA HIS A 125 16.48 -22.26 17.96
C HIS A 125 17.52 -21.35 18.64
N ASP A 126 17.14 -20.21 19.22
CA ASP A 126 18.10 -19.28 19.85
C ASP A 126 18.30 -19.53 21.36
N ASP A 127 17.35 -20.18 22.04
CA ASP A 127 17.42 -20.44 23.49
C ASP A 127 18.45 -21.52 23.90
N LEU A 128 18.93 -22.35 22.96
CA LEU A 128 19.89 -23.42 23.26
C LEU A 128 21.36 -23.00 23.09
N SER A 129 21.62 -21.76 22.63
CA SER A 129 23.00 -21.27 22.41
C SER A 129 23.39 -20.06 23.27
N HIS A 130 22.55 -19.62 24.21
CA HIS A 130 22.85 -18.47 25.09
C HIS A 130 23.07 -18.84 26.58
N ASN A 131 23.17 -20.13 26.92
CA ASN A 131 23.52 -20.61 28.27
C ASN A 131 25.03 -20.87 28.48
N ASP A 132 25.88 -20.22 27.68
CA ASP A 132 27.34 -20.24 27.81
C ASP A 132 27.92 -18.81 27.82
N LEU A 133 27.25 -17.87 28.49
CA LEU A 133 27.89 -16.60 28.83
C LEU A 133 28.63 -16.78 30.17
N PRO A 134 29.97 -16.66 30.20
CA PRO A 134 30.72 -16.73 31.45
C PRO A 134 30.20 -15.63 32.39
N ARG A 135 29.79 -16.04 33.58
CA ARG A 135 29.48 -15.13 34.69
C ARG A 135 30.68 -14.22 34.87
N ASN A 136 30.55 -12.96 34.49
CA ASN A 136 31.55 -11.92 34.73
C ASN A 136 31.42 -11.47 36.19
N ASP A 137 32.09 -12.19 37.06
CA ASP A 137 32.46 -11.83 38.42
C ASP A 137 33.52 -10.73 38.40
N THR A 138 33.14 -9.55 37.90
CA THR A 138 33.95 -8.35 38.12
C THR A 138 33.87 -8.01 39.62
N PRO A 139 34.98 -7.93 40.35
CA PRO A 139 34.98 -7.47 41.73
C PRO A 139 34.39 -6.07 41.74
N ARG A 140 33.27 -5.91 42.42
CA ARG A 140 32.64 -4.62 42.65
C ARG A 140 33.59 -3.82 43.55
N ASN A 141 34.38 -2.95 42.94
CA ASN A 141 35.21 -1.96 43.62
C ASN A 141 34.30 -0.92 44.27
N ASP A 142 33.73 -1.28 45.42
CA ASP A 142 33.19 -0.33 46.39
C ASP A 142 34.39 0.26 47.16
N ASP A 143 35.18 1.13 46.52
CA ASP A 143 36.20 1.94 47.21
C ASP A 143 35.70 3.40 47.31
N PRO A 144 35.22 3.84 48.49
CA PRO A 144 34.76 5.20 48.70
C PRO A 144 35.92 6.17 49.03
N SER A 145 37.18 5.77 48.81
CA SER A 145 38.37 6.51 49.26
C SER A 145 39.04 7.37 48.18
N SER A 146 38.34 7.80 47.13
CA SER A 146 38.90 8.83 46.22
C SER A 146 38.73 10.22 46.86
N PRO A 147 39.80 10.90 47.28
CA PRO A 147 39.69 12.26 47.80
C PRO A 147 39.32 13.18 46.63
N VAL A 148 38.24 13.95 46.78
CA VAL A 148 37.95 15.09 45.92
C VAL A 148 39.12 16.08 46.05
N GLY A 149 40.04 16.01 45.09
CA GLY A 149 41.16 16.92 44.96
C GLY A 149 40.69 18.27 44.44
N THR A 150 40.61 19.22 45.36
CA THR A 150 40.57 20.67 45.13
C THR A 150 41.88 21.14 44.52
N VAL A 151 41.92 21.46 43.23
CA VAL A 151 42.75 22.49 42.56
C VAL A 151 42.12 22.62 41.15
N ASP A 152 41.69 23.76 40.62
CA ASP A 152 42.37 25.03 40.35
C ASP A 152 41.29 26.06 39.95
N HIS A 153 41.53 27.35 40.24
CA HIS A 153 41.13 28.56 39.48
C HIS A 153 41.45 29.75 40.42
N GLU A 154 42.66 30.31 40.31
CA GLU A 154 43.00 31.52 39.53
C GLU A 154 42.70 32.83 40.28
#